data_AF-A0A9D9CP15-F1
#
_entry.id   AF-A0A9D9CP15-F1
#
_cell.length_a   1.000
_cell.length_b   1.000
_cell.length_c   1.000
_cell.angle_alpha   90.00
_cell.angle_beta   90.00
_cell.angle_gamma   90.00
#
_symmetry.space_group_name_H-M   'P 1'
#
loop_
_entity.id
_entity.type
_entity.pdbx_description
1 polymer ?
#
loop_
_entity_poly.entity_id
_entity_poly.type
_entity_poly.pdbx_seq_one_letter_code
_entity_poly.pdbx_strand_id
1 'polypeptide(L)'
;MNKCFITKLDAVVEDNNLPYLGYAVANVNLSAEKSMYFGVDTSVNSVKIKIVGNGAITSLGGVSTNVKEAQVSHGQSFILSPGTYQLLFDKYYAVPLSFPTDGSIRINAEDFSFSQYSRESSLSLIRIIYGDVKGMGSLYKAKTLNFQSCDKLYGDIADLGTCTGLTELWLNGTQVTGNIEDFVKAQRNAGRTSCDSLNIAYAAETLVKWKGNGVTTSVYQNKLSWTSNSITFKDETISA
;
A
#
# COMPACT_ATOMS: atom_id res chain seq x y z
N MET A 1 -9.29 42.20 -23.37
CA MET A 1 -8.38 41.04 -23.45
C MET A 1 -8.75 40.07 -22.35
N ASN A 2 -9.35 38.93 -22.70
CA ASN A 2 -9.69 37.88 -21.75
C ASN A 2 -8.40 37.23 -21.26
N LYS A 3 -8.09 37.43 -19.98
CA LYS A 3 -6.98 36.78 -19.28
C LYS A 3 -7.23 35.26 -19.25
N CYS A 4 -6.32 34.47 -19.81
CA CYS A 4 -6.34 33.00 -19.70
C CYS A 4 -6.00 32.57 -18.27
N PHE A 5 -6.46 31.37 -17.88
CA PHE A 5 -6.43 30.81 -16.51
C PHE A 5 -5.06 30.91 -15.81
N ILE A 6 -3.97 30.92 -16.59
CA ILE A 6 -2.57 30.99 -16.12
C ILE A 6 -2.24 32.33 -15.45
N THR A 7 -2.91 33.43 -15.83
CA THR A 7 -2.60 34.79 -15.33
C THR A 7 -3.27 35.16 -14.00
N LYS A 8 -3.89 34.19 -13.30
CA LYS A 8 -4.48 34.37 -11.96
C LYS A 8 -3.61 33.81 -10.82
N LEU A 9 -2.51 33.13 -11.14
CA LEU A 9 -1.58 32.63 -10.14
C LEU A 9 -0.53 33.72 -9.87
N ASP A 10 -0.87 34.65 -8.98
CA ASP A 10 0.01 35.76 -8.53
C ASP A 10 0.95 35.34 -7.39
N ALA A 11 1.13 34.03 -7.19
CA ALA A 11 1.97 33.47 -6.15
C ALA A 11 3.23 32.85 -6.77
N VAL A 12 4.39 33.25 -6.27
CA VAL A 12 5.65 32.54 -6.50
C VAL A 12 5.59 31.26 -5.68
N VAL A 13 5.50 30.12 -6.35
CA VAL A 13 5.64 28.81 -5.69
C VAL A 13 7.10 28.41 -5.81
N GLU A 14 7.77 28.18 -4.68
CA GLU A 14 9.08 27.54 -4.70
C GLU A 14 8.91 26.09 -5.20
N ASP A 15 9.62 25.75 -6.28
CA ASP A 15 9.55 24.48 -7.00
C ASP A 15 9.75 23.26 -6.07
N ASN A 16 10.52 23.45 -4.99
CA ASN A 16 10.82 22.44 -3.98
C ASN A 16 9.60 21.93 -3.19
N ASN A 17 8.46 22.65 -3.25
CA ASN A 17 7.21 22.27 -2.58
C ASN A 17 6.16 21.73 -3.57
N LEU A 18 6.46 21.67 -4.87
CA LEU A 18 5.53 21.13 -5.84
C LEU A 18 5.49 19.60 -5.77
N PRO A 19 4.29 18.99 -5.76
CA PRO A 19 4.17 17.54 -5.81
C PRO A 19 4.72 17.01 -7.14
N TYR A 20 5.44 15.90 -7.07
CA TYR A 20 5.94 15.20 -8.26
C TYR A 20 4.78 14.58 -9.03
N LEU A 21 4.25 15.33 -10.01
CA LEU A 21 3.12 14.89 -10.81
C LEU A 21 3.43 13.54 -11.50
N GLY A 22 2.53 12.58 -11.31
CA GLY A 22 2.66 11.23 -11.87
C GLY A 22 3.56 10.28 -11.07
N TYR A 23 4.17 10.73 -9.98
CA TYR A 23 5.00 9.89 -9.12
C TYR A 23 4.37 9.66 -7.76
N ALA A 24 4.61 8.48 -7.24
CA ALA A 24 4.51 8.15 -5.83
C ALA A 24 5.89 8.37 -5.20
N VAL A 25 5.93 8.77 -3.94
CA VAL A 25 7.16 9.20 -3.28
C VAL A 25 7.44 8.33 -2.07
N ALA A 26 8.53 7.58 -2.12
CA ALA A 26 9.11 6.94 -0.95
C ALA A 26 10.18 7.84 -0.33
N ASN A 27 9.96 8.25 0.91
CA ASN A 27 10.97 8.93 1.70
C ASN A 27 11.90 7.87 2.28
N VAL A 28 13.18 7.96 1.94
CA VAL A 28 14.22 7.02 2.34
C VAL A 28 15.12 7.71 3.35
N ASN A 29 15.37 7.04 4.47
CA ASN A 29 16.28 7.48 5.52
C ASN A 29 17.08 6.27 6.04
N LEU A 30 18.19 5.99 5.36
CA LEU A 30 19.04 4.84 5.65
C LEU A 30 20.32 5.29 6.35
N SER A 31 20.60 4.70 7.52
CA SER A 31 21.85 4.93 8.26
C SER A 31 23.08 4.58 7.42
N ALA A 32 24.20 5.27 7.66
CA ALA A 32 25.43 5.21 6.85
C ALA A 32 25.97 3.79 6.55
N GLU A 33 25.65 2.79 7.37
CA GLU A 33 26.12 1.40 7.20
C GLU A 33 25.11 0.47 6.50
N LYS A 34 23.90 0.94 6.19
CA LYS A 34 22.80 0.11 5.68
C LYS A 34 22.48 0.47 4.23
N SER A 35 22.85 -0.42 3.31
CA SER A 35 22.15 -0.51 2.03
C SER A 35 20.91 -1.39 2.22
N MET A 36 19.87 -1.17 1.42
CA MET A 36 18.66 -1.97 1.53
C MET A 36 18.15 -2.51 0.20
N TYR A 37 17.50 -3.67 0.27
CA TYR A 37 16.78 -4.24 -0.84
C TYR A 37 15.40 -3.60 -0.97
N PHE A 38 15.08 -3.16 -2.18
CA PHE A 38 13.77 -2.64 -2.53
C PHE A 38 13.31 -3.30 -3.82
N GLY A 39 12.16 -3.97 -3.75
CA GLY A 39 11.48 -4.53 -4.91
C GLY A 39 10.41 -3.59 -5.42
N VAL A 40 10.07 -3.71 -6.70
CA VAL A 40 8.92 -3.05 -7.30
C VAL A 40 8.11 -4.08 -8.08
N ASP A 41 6.80 -4.09 -7.87
CA ASP A 41 5.85 -4.74 -8.75
C ASP A 41 5.31 -3.71 -9.75
N THR A 42 5.21 -4.09 -11.02
CA THR A 42 4.74 -3.20 -12.10
C THR A 42 3.62 -3.84 -12.90
N SER A 43 2.54 -3.11 -13.18
CA SER A 43 1.46 -3.57 -14.07
C SER A 43 1.80 -3.46 -15.57
N VAL A 44 2.92 -2.80 -15.90
CA VAL A 44 3.49 -2.68 -17.25
C VAL A 44 4.87 -3.37 -17.34
N ASN A 45 5.44 -3.45 -18.55
CA ASN A 45 6.72 -4.13 -18.79
C ASN A 45 7.89 -3.59 -17.94
N SER A 46 7.99 -2.26 -17.85
CA SER A 46 8.93 -1.59 -16.97
C SER A 46 8.41 -0.20 -16.61
N VAL A 47 8.83 0.28 -15.45
CA VAL A 47 8.61 1.65 -15.00
C VAL A 47 9.94 2.31 -14.72
N LYS A 48 9.98 3.63 -14.86
CA LYS A 48 11.13 4.41 -14.41
C LYS A 48 11.03 4.64 -12.90
N ILE A 49 12.14 4.44 -12.21
CA ILE A 49 12.36 4.93 -10.86
C ILE A 49 13.47 5.98 -10.86
N LYS A 50 13.39 6.92 -9.92
CA LYS A 50 14.32 8.04 -9.82
C LYS A 50 14.64 8.36 -8.36
N ILE A 51 15.89 8.69 -8.07
CA ILE A 51 16.30 9.27 -6.80
C ILE A 51 16.43 10.79 -6.92
N VAL A 52 15.88 11.51 -5.96
CA VAL A 52 16.13 12.93 -5.71
C VAL A 52 16.85 13.07 -4.38
N GLY A 53 18.03 13.70 -4.39
CA GLY A 53 18.92 13.82 -3.24
C GLY A 53 20.22 13.03 -3.41
N ASN A 54 20.87 12.66 -2.31
CA ASN A 54 22.21 12.08 -2.30
C ASN A 54 22.27 10.54 -2.47
N GLY A 55 21.13 9.84 -2.49
CA GLY A 55 21.07 8.38 -2.64
C GLY A 55 21.41 7.85 -4.04
N ALA A 56 21.58 6.55 -4.18
CA ALA A 56 21.83 5.89 -5.46
C ALA A 56 21.17 4.50 -5.55
N ILE A 57 20.90 4.06 -6.78
CA ILE A 57 20.33 2.75 -7.11
C ILE A 57 21.44 1.86 -7.66
N THR A 58 21.50 0.63 -7.18
CA THR A 58 22.35 -0.43 -7.74
C THR A 58 21.50 -1.66 -8.06
N SER A 59 21.41 -2.06 -9.33
CA SER A 59 20.66 -3.25 -9.74
C SER A 59 21.36 -4.53 -9.25
N LEU A 60 20.56 -5.50 -8.81
CA LEU A 60 21.05 -6.85 -8.53
C LEU A 60 21.44 -7.52 -9.86
N GLY A 61 22.74 -7.79 -10.04
CA GLY A 61 23.30 -8.28 -11.31
C GLY A 61 24.30 -7.33 -11.98
N GLY A 62 24.52 -6.13 -11.43
CA GLY A 62 25.62 -5.23 -11.83
C GLY A 62 25.39 -4.46 -13.14
N VAL A 63 24.22 -4.56 -13.76
CA VAL A 63 23.87 -3.90 -15.03
C VAL A 63 23.84 -2.37 -14.89
N SER A 64 23.41 -1.87 -13.73
CA SER A 64 23.48 -0.46 -13.34
C SER A 64 23.98 -0.35 -11.91
N THR A 65 25.02 0.46 -11.70
CA THR A 65 25.63 0.67 -10.38
C THR A 65 25.66 2.16 -10.07
N ASN A 66 25.22 2.52 -8.86
CA ASN A 66 25.17 3.89 -8.36
C ASN A 66 24.49 4.91 -9.29
N VAL A 67 23.41 4.51 -9.95
CA VAL A 67 22.65 5.38 -10.85
C VAL A 67 21.57 6.16 -10.10
N LYS A 68 21.16 7.32 -10.63
CA LYS A 68 20.03 8.11 -10.09
C LYS A 68 18.69 7.73 -10.70
N GLU A 69 18.68 7.08 -11.85
CA GLU A 69 17.48 6.63 -12.55
C GLU A 69 17.70 5.21 -13.05
N ALA A 70 16.67 4.38 -12.98
CA ALA A 70 16.70 3.02 -13.53
C ALA A 70 15.34 2.67 -14.13
N GLN A 71 15.34 1.79 -15.12
CA GLN A 71 14.15 1.08 -15.56
C GLN A 71 14.04 -0.19 -14.73
N VAL A 72 12.89 -0.40 -14.10
CA VAL A 72 12.61 -1.62 -13.32
C VAL A 72 11.41 -2.33 -13.88
N SER A 73 11.55 -3.63 -14.08
CA SER A 73 10.49 -4.54 -14.50
C SER A 73 9.85 -5.24 -13.31
N HIS A 74 8.71 -5.88 -13.57
CA HIS A 74 7.99 -6.69 -12.59
C HIS A 74 8.91 -7.62 -11.79
N GLY A 75 8.81 -7.54 -10.46
CA GLY A 75 9.51 -8.43 -9.53
C GLY A 75 11.01 -8.14 -9.40
N GLN A 76 11.53 -7.13 -10.09
CA GLN A 76 12.93 -6.75 -9.95
C GLN A 76 13.17 -6.09 -8.59
N SER A 77 14.30 -6.45 -7.99
CA SER A 77 14.80 -5.85 -6.77
C SER A 77 16.12 -5.13 -7.04
N PHE A 78 16.35 -4.06 -6.30
CA PHE A 78 17.56 -3.25 -6.37
C PHE A 78 18.01 -2.86 -4.98
N ILE A 79 19.26 -2.40 -4.92
CA ILE A 79 19.89 -1.91 -3.71
C ILE A 79 19.80 -0.39 -3.71
N LEU A 80 19.29 0.13 -2.61
CA LEU A 80 19.26 1.54 -2.27
C LEU A 80 20.45 1.86 -1.38
N SER A 81 21.24 2.89 -1.74
CA SER A 81 22.39 3.32 -0.95
C SER A 81 21.98 3.93 0.38
N PRO A 82 22.86 3.98 1.39
CA PRO A 82 22.66 4.81 2.58
C PRO A 82 22.36 6.28 2.23
N GLY A 83 21.68 6.97 3.13
CA GLY A 83 21.39 8.41 3.01
C GLY A 83 19.92 8.77 3.22
N THR A 84 19.64 10.07 3.10
CA THR A 84 18.29 10.64 3.21
C THR A 84 17.90 11.26 1.88
N TYR A 85 16.91 10.69 1.22
CA TYR A 85 16.51 11.07 -0.14
C TYR A 85 15.08 10.61 -0.45
N GLN A 86 14.59 11.01 -1.62
CA GLN A 86 13.30 10.56 -2.14
C GLN A 86 13.53 9.58 -3.29
N LEU A 87 12.80 8.47 -3.27
CA LEU A 87 12.66 7.55 -4.38
C LEU A 87 11.28 7.77 -5.01
N LEU A 88 11.30 8.16 -6.27
CA LEU A 88 10.12 8.40 -7.09
C LEU A 88 9.88 7.18 -7.98
N PHE A 89 8.64 6.74 -8.06
CA PHE A 89 8.19 5.67 -8.95
C PHE A 89 6.83 6.03 -9.54
N ASP A 90 6.53 5.50 -10.73
CA ASP A 90 5.28 5.80 -11.42
C ASP A 90 4.07 5.34 -10.60
N LYS A 91 3.27 6.28 -10.08
CA LYS A 91 2.15 5.96 -9.17
C LYS A 91 1.02 5.17 -9.84
N TYR A 92 0.91 5.26 -11.17
CA TYR A 92 -0.15 4.57 -11.90
C TYR A 92 0.19 3.11 -12.14
N TYR A 93 1.46 2.74 -12.17
CA TYR A 93 1.85 1.39 -12.62
C TYR A 93 2.73 0.63 -11.66
N ALA A 94 3.30 1.28 -10.65
CA ALA A 94 4.26 0.67 -9.75
C ALA A 94 3.77 0.63 -8.30
N VAL A 95 3.99 -0.52 -7.67
CA VAL A 95 3.73 -0.73 -6.25
C VAL A 95 5.03 -1.26 -5.63
N PRO A 96 5.48 -0.72 -4.49
CA PRO A 96 6.69 -1.19 -3.84
C PRO A 96 6.49 -2.60 -3.27
N LEU A 97 7.51 -3.44 -3.38
CA LEU A 97 7.63 -4.72 -2.70
C LEU A 97 8.83 -4.60 -1.77
N SER A 98 8.61 -4.22 -0.51
CA SER A 98 9.73 -4.06 0.42
C SER A 98 9.96 -5.32 1.26
N PHE A 99 11.22 -5.66 1.46
CA PHE A 99 11.68 -6.60 2.49
C PHE A 99 11.71 -5.88 3.86
N PRO A 100 11.69 -6.62 5.00
CA PRO A 100 11.44 -6.02 6.31
C PRO A 100 12.33 -4.80 6.56
N THR A 101 11.70 -3.64 6.62
CA THR A 101 12.37 -2.39 6.95
C THR A 101 12.26 -2.16 8.46
N ASP A 102 13.20 -1.42 9.02
CA ASP A 102 13.12 -0.83 10.36
C ASP A 102 12.35 0.51 10.33
N GLY A 103 11.54 0.75 9.29
CA GLY A 103 10.85 2.03 9.06
C GLY A 103 11.70 3.07 8.34
N SER A 104 12.89 2.69 7.84
CA SER A 104 13.78 3.55 7.04
C SER A 104 13.18 4.00 5.69
N ILE A 105 12.10 3.36 5.23
CA ILE A 105 11.33 3.84 4.07
C ILE A 105 9.90 4.12 4.51
N ARG A 106 9.36 5.26 4.06
CA ARG A 106 7.97 5.63 4.30
C ARG A 106 7.30 6.13 3.01
N ILE A 107 6.12 5.58 2.70
CA ILE A 107 5.30 5.90 1.51
C ILE A 107 3.88 6.21 1.98
N ASN A 108 3.29 7.28 1.43
CA ASN A 108 1.92 7.66 1.78
C ASN A 108 0.93 6.71 1.10
N ALA A 109 -0.07 6.25 1.84
CA ALA A 109 -1.14 5.43 1.30
C ALA A 109 -1.92 6.13 0.17
N GLU A 110 -2.04 7.45 0.22
CA GLU A 110 -2.73 8.23 -0.82
C GLU A 110 -2.04 8.13 -2.20
N ASP A 111 -0.73 7.86 -2.24
CA ASP A 111 0.01 7.72 -3.50
C ASP A 111 -0.50 6.55 -4.34
N PHE A 112 -1.22 5.60 -3.74
CA PHE A 112 -1.80 4.47 -4.43
C PHE A 112 -3.17 4.77 -5.03
N SER A 113 -3.80 5.91 -4.72
CA SER A 113 -5.22 6.16 -5.08
C SER A 113 -5.49 6.17 -6.59
N PHE A 114 -4.46 6.41 -7.40
CA PHE A 114 -4.53 6.37 -8.87
C PHE A 114 -3.90 5.13 -9.49
N SER A 115 -3.46 4.16 -8.69
CA SER A 115 -2.78 2.98 -9.21
C SER A 115 -3.70 2.18 -10.14
N GLN A 116 -3.18 1.77 -11.28
CA GLN A 116 -3.80 0.83 -12.22
C GLN A 116 -3.27 -0.58 -11.96
N TYR A 117 -2.96 -0.86 -10.69
CA TYR A 117 -2.42 -2.14 -10.27
C TYR A 117 -3.45 -3.24 -10.52
N SER A 118 -3.14 -4.12 -11.47
CA SER A 118 -4.07 -5.12 -11.99
C SER A 118 -3.57 -6.55 -11.85
N ARG A 119 -2.51 -6.76 -11.07
CA ARG A 119 -1.95 -8.09 -10.83
C ARG A 119 -2.52 -8.73 -9.57
N GLU A 120 -2.62 -10.05 -9.65
CA GLU A 120 -2.91 -10.91 -8.51
C GLU A 120 -1.61 -11.25 -7.79
N SER A 121 -1.15 -10.36 -6.92
CA SER A 121 0.08 -10.58 -6.16
C SER A 121 -0.12 -10.43 -4.65
N SER A 122 0.91 -10.85 -3.92
CA SER A 122 1.05 -10.58 -2.50
C SER A 122 1.91 -9.33 -2.30
N LEU A 123 1.28 -8.27 -1.78
CA LEU A 123 1.95 -7.00 -1.48
C LEU A 123 2.31 -6.97 0.01
N SER A 124 3.60 -7.14 0.30
CA SER A 124 4.15 -7.01 1.64
C SER A 124 4.71 -5.61 1.84
N LEU A 125 4.00 -4.82 2.64
CA LEU A 125 4.22 -3.39 2.84
C LEU A 125 4.53 -3.08 4.31
N ILE A 126 5.17 -4.03 4.98
CA ILE A 126 5.49 -4.03 6.41
C ILE A 126 6.33 -2.80 6.78
N ARG A 127 5.85 -2.01 7.76
CA ARG A 127 6.51 -0.80 8.31
C ARG A 127 6.75 0.36 7.34
N ILE A 128 6.31 0.25 6.08
CA ILE A 128 6.61 1.28 5.06
C ILE A 128 5.45 2.21 4.77
N ILE A 129 4.20 1.80 4.98
CA ILE A 129 3.05 2.66 4.64
C ILE A 129 2.64 3.51 5.84
N TYR A 130 2.23 4.74 5.57
CA TYR A 130 1.54 5.62 6.50
C TYR A 130 0.38 6.34 5.79
N GLY A 131 -0.49 7.01 6.54
CA GLY A 131 -1.61 7.75 5.98
C GLY A 131 -2.92 6.96 6.02
N ASP A 132 -3.89 7.42 5.24
CA ASP A 132 -5.24 6.86 5.21
C ASP A 132 -5.34 5.66 4.25
N VAL A 133 -5.82 4.53 4.75
CA VAL A 133 -6.00 3.28 3.99
C VAL A 133 -6.93 3.44 2.78
N LYS A 134 -7.79 4.47 2.73
CA LYS A 134 -8.61 4.79 1.56
C LYS A 134 -7.82 4.96 0.27
N GLY A 135 -6.56 5.39 0.36
CA GLY A 135 -5.67 5.46 -0.81
C GLY A 135 -5.39 4.10 -1.48
N MET A 136 -5.64 2.98 -0.80
CA MET A 136 -5.35 1.62 -1.27
C MET A 136 -6.47 0.99 -2.11
N GLY A 137 -7.62 1.64 -2.24
CA GLY A 137 -8.79 1.03 -2.91
C GLY A 137 -8.55 0.64 -4.38
N SER A 138 -7.52 1.20 -5.00
CA SER A 138 -7.07 0.88 -6.36
C SER A 138 -6.34 -0.46 -6.49
N LEU A 139 -5.96 -1.11 -5.38
CA LEU A 139 -5.28 -2.40 -5.36
C LEU A 139 -6.28 -3.57 -5.47
N TYR A 140 -7.28 -3.43 -6.35
CA TYR A 140 -8.50 -4.24 -6.35
C TYR A 140 -8.26 -5.74 -6.59
N LYS A 141 -7.16 -6.11 -7.25
CA LYS A 141 -6.76 -7.50 -7.54
C LYS A 141 -5.73 -8.10 -6.59
N ALA A 142 -5.21 -7.36 -5.63
CA ALA A 142 -4.23 -7.89 -4.68
C ALA A 142 -4.81 -9.10 -3.93
N LYS A 143 -4.05 -10.20 -3.83
CA LYS A 143 -4.43 -11.40 -3.06
C LYS A 143 -4.09 -11.24 -1.59
N THR A 144 -2.92 -10.65 -1.33
CA THR A 144 -2.45 -10.38 0.02
C THR A 144 -2.11 -8.92 0.15
N LEU A 145 -2.65 -8.27 1.17
CA LEU A 145 -2.16 -6.99 1.66
C LEU A 145 -1.59 -7.21 3.06
N ASN A 146 -0.28 -7.00 3.21
CA ASN A 146 0.37 -7.12 4.50
C ASN A 146 0.90 -5.76 4.97
N PHE A 147 0.21 -5.17 5.93
CA PHE A 147 0.53 -3.88 6.53
C PHE A 147 1.10 -4.03 7.95
N GLN A 148 1.65 -5.19 8.29
CA GLN A 148 2.17 -5.43 9.62
C GLN A 148 3.16 -4.34 10.06
N SER A 149 2.99 -3.88 11.29
CA SER A 149 3.76 -2.82 11.94
C SER A 149 3.78 -1.48 11.19
N CYS A 150 2.78 -1.20 10.33
CA CYS A 150 2.55 0.15 9.80
C CYS A 150 1.82 1.02 10.83
N ASP A 151 2.57 1.43 11.85
CA ASP A 151 2.10 2.19 13.03
C ASP A 151 1.39 3.52 12.74
N LYS A 152 1.54 4.04 11.52
CA LYS A 152 0.94 5.31 11.06
C LYS A 152 -0.05 5.12 9.92
N LEU A 153 -0.42 3.88 9.59
CA LEU A 153 -1.51 3.57 8.68
C LEU A 153 -2.82 3.55 9.47
N TYR A 154 -3.78 4.38 9.09
CA TYR A 154 -5.07 4.56 9.76
C TYR A 154 -6.23 4.53 8.75
N GLY A 155 -7.46 4.66 9.24
CA GLY A 155 -8.68 4.71 8.43
C GLY A 155 -9.65 3.60 8.76
N ASP A 156 -10.67 3.42 7.93
CA ASP A 156 -11.67 2.35 8.09
C ASP A 156 -11.31 1.14 7.22
N ILE A 157 -11.37 -0.07 7.79
CA ILE A 157 -11.18 -1.33 7.06
C ILE A 157 -12.17 -1.46 5.89
N ALA A 158 -13.36 -0.85 5.98
CA ALA A 158 -14.33 -0.84 4.89
C ALA A 158 -13.82 -0.13 3.63
N ASP A 159 -12.86 0.79 3.75
CA ASP A 159 -12.23 1.44 2.58
C ASP A 159 -11.36 0.46 1.77
N LEU A 160 -10.96 -0.68 2.35
CA LEU A 160 -10.35 -1.80 1.62
C LEU A 160 -11.39 -2.70 0.93
N GLY A 161 -12.68 -2.36 0.99
CA GLY A 161 -13.77 -3.15 0.44
C GLY A 161 -13.71 -3.31 -1.08
N THR A 162 -13.03 -2.42 -1.81
CA THR A 162 -12.83 -2.55 -3.25
C THR A 162 -11.72 -3.55 -3.62
N CYS A 163 -10.93 -4.01 -2.64
CA CYS A 163 -9.91 -5.06 -2.79
C CYS A 163 -10.57 -6.44 -2.89
N THR A 164 -11.29 -6.69 -3.98
CA THR A 164 -12.07 -7.91 -4.21
C THR A 164 -11.22 -9.15 -4.48
N GLY A 165 -9.92 -8.98 -4.77
CA GLY A 165 -8.97 -10.08 -4.89
C GLY A 165 -8.54 -10.73 -3.56
N LEU A 166 -8.79 -10.08 -2.41
CA LEU A 166 -8.13 -10.46 -1.15
C LEU A 166 -8.47 -11.88 -0.68
N THR A 167 -7.44 -12.63 -0.33
CA THR A 167 -7.50 -13.87 0.45
C THR A 167 -6.82 -13.71 1.79
N GLU A 168 -5.92 -12.74 1.92
CA GLU A 168 -5.21 -12.42 3.16
C GLU A 168 -5.09 -10.91 3.39
N LEU A 169 -5.38 -10.48 4.61
CA LEU A 169 -5.24 -9.09 5.06
C LEU A 169 -4.57 -9.07 6.43
N TRP A 170 -3.41 -8.44 6.53
CA TRP A 170 -2.63 -8.37 7.78
C TRP A 170 -2.58 -6.93 8.29
N LEU A 171 -3.11 -6.69 9.48
CA LEU A 171 -3.28 -5.36 10.07
C LEU A 171 -2.54 -5.17 11.41
N ASN A 172 -1.64 -6.08 11.78
CA ASN A 172 -0.91 -6.01 13.06
C ASN A 172 -0.20 -4.68 13.24
N GLY A 173 -0.36 -4.03 14.39
CA GLY A 173 0.36 -2.79 14.69
C GLY A 173 0.05 -1.65 13.72
N THR A 174 -1.14 -1.65 13.11
CA THR A 174 -1.71 -0.50 12.40
C THR A 174 -2.70 0.23 13.31
N GLN A 175 -3.18 1.40 12.86
CA GLN A 175 -4.28 2.16 13.45
C GLN A 175 -5.57 2.04 12.62
N VAL A 176 -5.69 1.00 11.78
CA VAL A 176 -6.90 0.75 10.97
C VAL A 176 -8.03 0.27 11.87
N THR A 177 -9.19 0.90 11.75
CA THR A 177 -10.40 0.68 12.56
C THR A 177 -11.55 0.15 11.72
N GLY A 178 -12.73 -0.07 12.32
CA GLY A 178 -13.98 -0.33 11.60
C GLY A 178 -14.58 -1.70 11.88
N ASN A 179 -15.73 -1.99 11.27
CA ASN A 179 -16.44 -3.25 11.47
C ASN A 179 -16.22 -4.21 10.29
N ILE A 180 -16.08 -5.50 10.60
CA ILE A 180 -15.99 -6.56 9.59
C ILE A 180 -17.24 -6.60 8.71
N GLU A 181 -18.41 -6.34 9.28
CA GLU A 181 -19.69 -6.29 8.58
C GLU A 181 -19.71 -5.19 7.50
N ASP A 182 -19.17 -4.01 7.82
CA ASP A 182 -19.07 -2.89 6.89
C ASP A 182 -18.06 -3.19 5.77
N PHE A 183 -16.94 -3.85 6.09
CA PHE A 183 -16.00 -4.35 5.09
C PHE A 183 -16.65 -5.35 4.13
N VAL A 184 -17.41 -6.33 4.63
CA VAL A 184 -18.12 -7.28 3.75
C VAL A 184 -19.18 -6.59 2.91
N LYS A 185 -19.92 -5.63 3.47
CA LYS A 185 -20.88 -4.82 2.72
C LYS A 185 -20.18 -4.06 1.57
N ALA A 186 -19.01 -3.48 1.83
CA ALA A 186 -18.22 -2.80 0.81
C ALA A 186 -17.70 -3.78 -0.27
N GLN A 187 -17.26 -4.98 0.11
CA GLN A 187 -16.88 -6.06 -0.82
C GLN A 187 -18.04 -6.51 -1.72
N ARG A 188 -19.23 -6.70 -1.15
CA ARG A 188 -20.45 -7.02 -1.91
C ARG A 188 -20.82 -5.90 -2.88
N ASN A 189 -20.75 -4.64 -2.44
CA ASN A 189 -20.99 -3.47 -3.30
C ASN A 189 -19.98 -3.36 -4.44
N ALA A 190 -18.74 -3.81 -4.23
CA ALA A 190 -17.70 -3.90 -5.25
C ALA A 190 -17.85 -5.13 -6.17
N GLY A 191 -18.88 -5.96 -5.98
CA GLY A 191 -19.22 -7.10 -6.83
C GLY A 191 -18.79 -8.47 -6.30
N ARG A 192 -18.08 -8.53 -5.16
CA ARG A 192 -17.71 -9.81 -4.53
C ARG A 192 -18.82 -10.29 -3.59
N THR A 193 -19.84 -10.89 -4.18
CA THR A 193 -21.05 -11.34 -3.46
C THR A 193 -20.84 -12.55 -2.55
N SER A 194 -19.73 -13.28 -2.71
CA SER A 194 -19.35 -14.39 -1.83
C SER A 194 -17.83 -14.49 -1.65
N CYS A 195 -17.42 -15.11 -0.55
CA CYS A 195 -16.04 -15.48 -0.27
C CYS A 195 -16.02 -16.70 0.65
N ASP A 196 -15.32 -17.74 0.24
CA ASP A 196 -15.23 -18.98 1.02
C ASP A 196 -14.27 -18.84 2.21
N SER A 197 -13.20 -18.06 2.04
CA SER A 197 -12.21 -17.82 3.10
C SER A 197 -11.34 -16.59 2.79
N LEU A 198 -11.38 -15.61 3.68
CA LEU A 198 -10.46 -14.49 3.77
C LEU A 198 -9.85 -14.49 5.18
N ASN A 199 -8.53 -14.53 5.25
CA ASN A 199 -7.82 -14.49 6.53
C ASN A 199 -7.56 -13.03 6.93
N ILE A 200 -8.19 -12.56 8.01
CA ILE A 200 -7.88 -11.26 8.61
C ILE A 200 -6.95 -11.48 9.81
N ALA A 201 -5.66 -11.28 9.58
CA ALA A 201 -4.62 -11.50 10.57
C ALA A 201 -4.30 -10.24 11.37
N TYR A 202 -4.23 -10.43 12.69
CA TYR A 202 -3.75 -9.49 13.69
C TYR A 202 -4.34 -8.07 13.65
N ALA A 203 -5.66 -7.88 13.70
CA ALA A 203 -6.17 -6.58 14.09
C ALA A 203 -5.83 -6.35 15.59
N ALA A 204 -5.34 -5.16 15.96
CA ALA A 204 -5.17 -4.83 17.37
C ALA A 204 -6.53 -4.89 18.08
N GLU A 205 -6.53 -5.36 19.34
CA GLU A 205 -7.70 -5.85 20.11
C GLU A 205 -8.93 -4.93 20.19
N THR A 206 -8.85 -3.70 19.71
CA THR A 206 -9.88 -2.67 19.87
C THR A 206 -10.29 -1.97 18.57
N LEU A 207 -9.53 -2.12 17.49
CA LEU A 207 -9.71 -1.25 16.32
C LEU A 207 -10.66 -1.86 15.29
N VAL A 208 -10.45 -3.12 14.92
CA VAL A 208 -11.38 -3.86 14.04
C VAL A 208 -12.34 -4.68 14.89
N LYS A 209 -13.62 -4.59 14.55
CA LYS A 209 -14.72 -5.14 15.36
C LYS A 209 -15.55 -6.16 14.60
N TRP A 210 -16.07 -7.13 15.35
CA TRP A 210 -17.09 -8.09 14.93
C TRP A 210 -18.26 -7.99 15.91
N LYS A 211 -19.46 -7.68 15.41
CA LYS A 211 -20.66 -7.42 16.21
C LYS A 211 -20.42 -6.37 17.30
N GLY A 212 -19.65 -5.34 16.96
CA GLY A 212 -19.25 -4.26 17.87
C GLY A 212 -18.15 -4.63 18.89
N ASN A 213 -17.73 -5.90 18.97
CA ASN A 213 -16.67 -6.34 19.87
C ASN A 213 -15.33 -6.32 19.15
N GLY A 214 -14.29 -5.79 19.81
CA GLY A 214 -12.93 -5.83 19.29
C GLY A 214 -12.48 -7.27 19.02
N VAL A 215 -11.77 -7.47 17.92
CA VAL A 215 -11.34 -8.82 17.52
C VAL A 215 -9.87 -9.02 17.85
N THR A 216 -9.58 -10.07 18.64
CA THR A 216 -8.23 -10.63 18.75
C THR A 216 -8.05 -11.71 17.69
N THR A 217 -7.06 -11.54 16.81
CA THR A 217 -6.77 -12.49 15.75
C THR A 217 -5.33 -13.00 15.81
N SER A 218 -5.14 -14.32 15.97
CA SER A 218 -3.89 -15.06 15.72
C SER A 218 -3.81 -15.48 14.23
N VAL A 219 -2.62 -15.86 13.73
CA VAL A 219 -2.51 -16.33 12.33
C VAL A 219 -3.39 -17.57 12.10
N TYR A 220 -4.10 -17.60 10.97
CA TYR A 220 -4.83 -18.76 10.43
C TYR A 220 -6.11 -19.20 11.17
N GLN A 221 -6.47 -18.57 12.28
CA GLN A 221 -7.70 -18.90 13.03
C GLN A 221 -8.88 -17.97 12.70
N ASN A 222 -8.66 -16.94 11.89
CA ASN A 222 -9.61 -15.84 11.68
C ASN A 222 -10.11 -15.80 10.27
N LYS A 223 -10.81 -16.88 9.90
CA LYS A 223 -11.44 -17.02 8.61
C LYS A 223 -12.75 -16.22 8.61
N LEU A 224 -12.78 -15.22 7.74
CA LEU A 224 -13.98 -14.54 7.31
C LEU A 224 -14.50 -15.22 6.05
N SER A 225 -15.77 -15.58 6.03
CA SER A 225 -16.46 -16.04 4.84
C SER A 225 -17.84 -15.39 4.76
N TRP A 226 -18.40 -15.31 3.56
CA TRP A 226 -19.73 -14.77 3.37
C TRP A 226 -20.40 -15.32 2.12
N THR A 227 -21.73 -15.33 2.17
CA THR A 227 -22.61 -15.48 1.02
C THR A 227 -23.29 -14.13 0.75
N SER A 228 -24.32 -14.12 -0.10
CA SER A 228 -25.17 -12.93 -0.28
C SER A 228 -25.98 -12.57 0.97
N ASN A 229 -26.25 -13.53 1.86
CA ASN A 229 -27.24 -13.39 2.94
C ASN A 229 -26.67 -13.68 4.34
N SER A 230 -25.40 -14.07 4.42
CA SER A 230 -24.75 -14.40 5.68
C SER A 230 -23.29 -13.97 5.69
N ILE A 231 -22.80 -13.65 6.88
CA ILE A 231 -21.39 -13.41 7.16
C ILE A 231 -20.99 -14.34 8.30
N THR A 232 -19.92 -15.08 8.10
CA THR A 232 -19.34 -15.97 9.10
C THR A 232 -17.93 -15.47 9.41
N PHE A 233 -17.65 -15.23 10.68
CA PHE A 233 -16.32 -14.86 11.13
C PHE A 233 -15.93 -15.76 12.30
N LYS A 234 -14.79 -16.46 12.16
CA LYS A 234 -14.44 -17.60 13.02
C LYS A 234 -15.56 -18.66 12.96
N ASP A 235 -16.17 -18.96 14.11
CA ASP A 235 -17.23 -19.97 14.26
C ASP A 235 -18.63 -19.33 14.39
N GLU A 236 -18.74 -18.01 14.23
CA GLU A 236 -19.98 -17.28 14.43
C GLU A 236 -20.55 -16.77 13.11
N THR A 237 -21.86 -16.97 12.91
CA THR A 237 -22.57 -16.54 11.70
C THR A 237 -23.69 -15.58 12.04
N ILE A 238 -23.80 -14.50 11.27
CA ILE A 238 -24.94 -13.58 11.28
C ILE A 238 -25.65 -13.59 9.92
N SER A 239 -26.95 -13.28 9.93
CA SER A 239 -27.68 -12.93 8.71
C SER A 239 -27.37 -11.48 8.34
N ALA A 240 -27.06 -11.23 7.06
CA ALA A 240 -26.63 -9.93 6.57
C ALA A 240 -26.86 -9.78 5.07
#